data_AF-A0A1M6PLJ1-F1
#
_entry.id   AF-A0A1M6PLJ1-F1
#
_cell.length_a   1.000
_cell.length_b   1.000
_cell.length_c   1.000
_cell.angle_alpha   90.00
_cell.angle_beta   90.00
_cell.angle_gamma   90.00
#
_symmetry.space_group_name_H-M   'P 1'
#
loop_
_entity.id
_entity.type
_entity.pdbx_description
1 polymer ?
#
loop_
_entity_poly.entity_id
_entity_poly.type
_entity_poly.pdbx_seq_one_letter_code
_entity_poly.pdbx_strand_id
1 'polypeptide(L)'
;MELLSLLLMLPQAVAGEEGFINVLVQRFNEGGDFMWPVLVSLIIGLAIAFERIITLNLADINTRKFILQVKKALEEGGIQAAEEVCAKTRGPVASVFQAGLLRADEGIEAVEKAIVSYGSIEMSFLERGLVWLSLFISLAPMFGFLGTVVGMVQAFDAIEQAGDISPSLVAGGIKVALLTTVFGLITAIILQFFYNYAVSKIDRIVVDMEEASIELIDSLVLMQAGRPLTAASEEKAEAPKQS
;
A
#
# COMPACT_ATOMS: atom_id res chain seq x y z
N MET A 1 -21.35 7.07 -26.62
CA MET A 1 -22.73 6.62 -26.33
C MET A 1 -22.78 5.13 -25.97
N GLU A 2 -21.92 4.29 -26.54
CA GLU A 2 -21.87 2.84 -26.25
C GLU A 2 -21.29 2.45 -24.87
N LEU A 3 -20.35 3.23 -24.31
CA LEU A 3 -19.77 2.93 -23.00
C LEU A 3 -20.75 3.19 -21.84
N LEU A 4 -21.60 4.22 -21.98
CA LEU A 4 -22.62 4.58 -21.00
C LEU A 4 -23.78 3.58 -21.03
N SER A 5 -24.12 3.05 -22.21
CA SER A 5 -25.09 1.95 -22.35
C SER A 5 -24.55 0.63 -21.84
N LEU A 6 -23.24 0.36 -21.95
CA LEU A 6 -22.60 -0.79 -21.31
C LEU A 6 -22.65 -0.70 -19.78
N LEU A 7 -22.47 0.51 -19.23
CA LEU A 7 -22.58 0.79 -17.79
C LEU A 7 -24.04 0.68 -17.30
N LEU A 8 -25.02 1.03 -18.13
CA LEU A 8 -26.46 0.88 -17.87
C LEU A 8 -26.99 -0.56 -18.08
N MET A 9 -26.21 -1.44 -18.70
CA MET A 9 -26.48 -2.88 -18.82
C MET A 9 -25.95 -3.70 -17.63
N LEU A 10 -25.27 -3.08 -16.65
CA LEU A 10 -25.18 -3.65 -15.31
C LEU A 10 -26.62 -3.86 -14.81
N PRO A 11 -26.93 -5.03 -14.24
CA PRO A 11 -28.27 -5.56 -14.19
C PRO A 11 -29.22 -4.59 -13.49
N GLN A 12 -30.23 -4.14 -14.23
CA GLN A 12 -31.48 -3.58 -13.69
C GLN A 12 -32.30 -4.63 -12.89
N ALA A 13 -31.65 -5.68 -12.38
CA ALA A 13 -32.24 -6.69 -11.50
C ALA A 13 -32.21 -6.24 -10.02
N VAL A 14 -32.47 -4.96 -9.77
CA VAL A 14 -32.76 -4.43 -8.42
C VAL A 14 -34.27 -4.14 -8.28
N ALA A 15 -35.09 -4.84 -9.06
CA ALA A 15 -36.54 -4.90 -8.91
C ALA A 15 -36.91 -6.22 -8.24
N GLY A 16 -36.58 -6.32 -6.95
CA GLY A 16 -37.02 -7.37 -6.04
C GLY A 16 -36.69 -6.92 -4.62
N GLU A 17 -37.61 -7.10 -3.66
CA GLU A 17 -37.49 -6.72 -2.25
C GLU A 17 -36.35 -7.41 -1.48
N GLU A 18 -35.38 -8.02 -2.16
CA GLU A 18 -34.17 -8.59 -1.58
C GLU A 18 -33.05 -7.56 -1.62
N GLY A 19 -32.54 -7.16 -0.45
CA GLY A 19 -31.40 -6.23 -0.38
C GLY A 19 -30.18 -6.77 -1.13
N PHE A 20 -29.36 -5.86 -1.69
CA PHE A 20 -28.12 -6.20 -2.43
C PHE A 20 -27.23 -7.24 -1.72
N ILE A 21 -27.18 -7.18 -0.37
CA ILE A 21 -26.44 -8.14 0.46
C ILE A 21 -27.05 -9.54 0.37
N ASN A 22 -28.38 -9.68 0.38
CA ASN A 22 -29.03 -10.99 0.25
C ASN A 22 -28.73 -11.62 -1.10
N VAL A 23 -28.74 -10.82 -2.18
CA VAL A 23 -28.37 -11.29 -3.51
C VAL A 23 -26.91 -11.77 -3.54
N LEU A 24 -25.98 -11.01 -2.95
CA LEU A 24 -24.57 -11.43 -2.87
C LEU A 24 -24.39 -12.72 -2.07
N VAL A 25 -25.07 -12.85 -0.92
CA VAL A 25 -25.03 -14.06 -0.07
C VAL A 25 -25.60 -15.25 -0.82
N GLN A 26 -26.69 -15.07 -1.56
CA GLN A 26 -27.26 -16.11 -2.41
C GLN A 26 -26.26 -16.56 -3.47
N ARG A 27 -25.67 -15.62 -4.24
CA ARG A 27 -24.65 -15.95 -5.25
C ARG A 27 -23.40 -16.58 -4.64
N PHE A 28 -23.04 -16.20 -3.41
CA PHE A 28 -21.92 -16.80 -2.71
C PHE A 28 -22.19 -18.27 -2.38
N ASN A 29 -23.36 -18.58 -1.84
CA ASN A 29 -23.75 -19.95 -1.51
C ASN A 29 -23.87 -20.84 -2.76
N GLU A 30 -24.23 -20.25 -3.90
CA GLU A 30 -24.27 -20.95 -5.19
C GLU A 30 -22.89 -21.26 -5.77
N GLY A 31 -21.82 -20.58 -5.33
CA GLY A 31 -20.45 -20.79 -5.80
C GLY A 31 -19.74 -21.98 -5.15
N GLY A 32 -20.39 -22.71 -4.23
CA GLY A 32 -19.85 -23.92 -3.60
C GLY A 32 -18.67 -23.66 -2.66
N ASP A 33 -17.97 -24.73 -2.29
CA ASP A 33 -17.01 -24.73 -1.17
C ASP A 33 -15.76 -23.85 -1.41
N PHE A 34 -15.34 -23.69 -2.66
CA PHE A 34 -14.17 -22.89 -3.02
C PHE A 34 -14.37 -21.38 -2.85
N MET A 35 -15.60 -20.94 -2.56
CA MET A 35 -15.90 -19.58 -2.17
C MET A 35 -15.33 -19.21 -0.80
N TRP A 36 -15.22 -20.18 0.12
CA TRP A 36 -14.71 -19.93 1.47
C TRP A 36 -13.22 -19.52 1.50
N PRO A 37 -12.28 -20.21 0.82
CA PRO A 37 -10.91 -19.73 0.69
C PRO A 37 -10.77 -18.34 0.06
N VAL A 38 -11.62 -18.01 -0.92
CA VAL A 38 -11.65 -16.67 -1.54
C VAL A 38 -12.07 -15.62 -0.50
N LEU A 39 -13.12 -15.89 0.27
CA LEU A 39 -13.59 -14.99 1.33
C LEU A 39 -12.55 -14.81 2.45
N VAL A 40 -11.89 -15.89 2.86
CA VAL A 40 -10.81 -15.82 3.87
C VAL A 40 -9.66 -14.96 3.36
N SER A 41 -9.29 -15.10 2.09
CA SER A 41 -8.26 -14.27 1.45
C SER A 41 -8.64 -12.80 1.44
N LEU A 42 -9.92 -12.48 1.19
CA LEU A 42 -10.42 -11.11 1.26
C LEU A 42 -10.33 -10.55 2.68
N ILE A 43 -10.80 -11.29 3.69
CA ILE A 43 -10.83 -10.82 5.08
C ILE A 43 -9.41 -10.58 5.60
N ILE A 44 -8.50 -11.54 5.43
CA ILE A 44 -7.12 -11.41 5.89
C ILE A 44 -6.39 -10.31 5.10
N GLY A 45 -6.57 -10.27 3.78
CA GLY A 45 -6.00 -9.22 2.94
C GLY A 45 -6.45 -7.83 3.35
N LEU A 46 -7.75 -7.63 3.65
CA LEU A 46 -8.27 -6.35 4.11
C LEU A 46 -7.76 -5.99 5.51
N ALA A 47 -7.66 -6.96 6.42
CA ALA A 47 -7.11 -6.71 7.75
C ALA A 47 -5.66 -6.19 7.67
N ILE A 48 -4.82 -6.81 6.82
CA ILE A 48 -3.45 -6.35 6.56
C ILE A 48 -3.46 -4.98 5.87
N ALA A 49 -4.30 -4.79 4.86
CA ALA A 49 -4.40 -3.51 4.16
C ALA A 49 -4.75 -2.35 5.09
N PHE A 50 -5.74 -2.51 5.96
CA PHE A 50 -6.12 -1.46 6.91
C PHE A 50 -5.06 -1.20 7.97
N GLU A 51 -4.42 -2.24 8.51
CA GLU A 51 -3.28 -2.08 9.42
C GLU A 51 -2.18 -1.25 8.75
N ARG A 52 -1.81 -1.59 7.51
CA ARG A 52 -0.78 -0.84 6.76
C ARG A 52 -1.17 0.61 6.52
N ILE A 53 -2.40 0.87 6.10
CA ILE A 53 -2.87 2.24 5.84
C ILE A 53 -2.81 3.09 7.10
N ILE A 54 -3.21 2.54 8.25
CA ILE A 54 -3.15 3.26 9.53
C ILE A 54 -1.69 3.51 9.91
N THR A 55 -0.84 2.48 9.87
CA THR A 55 0.59 2.59 10.21
C THR A 55 1.32 3.61 9.34
N LEU A 56 1.08 3.62 8.02
CA LEU A 56 1.72 4.57 7.10
C LEU A 56 1.21 6.00 7.30
N ASN A 57 -0.07 6.20 7.60
CA ASN A 57 -0.58 7.54 7.91
C ASN A 57 -0.09 8.05 9.28
N LEU A 58 0.21 7.16 10.23
CA LEU A 58 0.83 7.53 11.50
C LEU A 58 2.32 7.84 11.38
N ALA A 59 3.00 7.22 10.41
CA ALA A 59 4.41 7.47 10.11
C ALA A 59 4.63 8.75 9.29
N ASP A 60 3.62 9.19 8.55
CA ASP A 60 3.64 10.42 7.79
C ASP A 60 3.63 11.65 8.72
N ILE A 61 4.68 12.46 8.63
CA ILE A 61 4.85 13.68 9.41
C ILE A 61 4.95 14.90 8.52
N ASN A 62 4.76 16.08 9.10
CA ASN A 62 5.03 17.32 8.37
C ASN A 62 6.55 17.53 8.24
N THR A 63 7.14 16.88 7.23
CA THR A 63 8.58 16.86 6.95
C THR A 63 9.17 18.27 6.90
N ARG A 64 8.52 19.21 6.20
CA ARG A 64 8.97 20.62 6.11
C ARG A 64 9.05 21.29 7.47
N LYS A 65 8.00 21.15 8.29
CA LYS A 65 7.99 21.74 9.64
C LYS A 65 9.06 21.12 10.53
N PHE A 66 9.26 19.81 10.42
CA PHE A 66 10.30 19.09 11.16
C PHE A 66 11.70 19.59 10.78
N ILE A 67 12.02 19.70 9.49
CA ILE A 67 13.31 20.19 9.02
C ILE A 67 13.59 21.60 9.54
N LEU A 68 12.60 22.50 9.49
CA LEU A 68 12.74 23.86 10.03
C LEU A 68 13.05 23.86 11.54
N GLN A 69 12.45 22.94 12.31
CA GLN A 69 12.72 22.81 13.74
C GLN A 69 14.15 22.29 13.98
N VAL A 70 14.59 21.30 13.21
CA VAL A 70 15.96 20.77 13.29
C VAL A 70 16.99 21.83 12.93
N LYS A 71 16.80 22.55 11.82
CA LYS A 71 17.70 23.65 11.41
C LYS A 71 17.83 24.72 12.48
N LYS A 72 16.71 25.15 13.05
CA LYS A 72 16.70 26.13 14.14
C LYS A 72 17.46 25.60 15.37
N ALA A 73 17.26 24.34 15.74
CA ALA A 73 17.99 23.72 16.83
C ALA A 73 19.50 23.60 16.55
N LEU A 74 19.90 23.33 15.30
CA LEU A 74 21.30 23.35 14.87
C LEU A 74 21.92 24.75 15.01
N GLU A 75 21.21 25.82 14.66
CA GLU A 75 21.70 27.20 14.80
C GLU A 75 21.83 27.63 16.27
N GLU A 76 20.85 27.30 17.12
CA GLU A 76 20.78 27.78 18.51
C GLU A 76 21.62 26.96 19.50
N GLY A 77 21.70 25.63 19.31
CA GLY A 77 22.29 24.71 20.27
C GLY A 77 23.16 23.62 19.66
N GLY A 78 23.45 23.70 18.36
CA GLY A 78 24.30 22.75 17.65
C GLY A 78 23.69 21.35 17.53
N ILE A 79 24.55 20.35 17.32
CA ILE A 79 24.16 18.96 17.02
C ILE A 79 23.33 18.35 18.16
N GLN A 80 23.67 18.64 19.42
CA GLN A 80 23.00 18.08 20.60
C GLN A 80 21.53 18.53 20.69
N ALA A 81 21.25 19.81 20.42
CA ALA A 81 19.89 20.33 20.42
C ALA A 81 19.06 19.73 19.26
N ALA A 82 19.68 19.56 18.10
CA ALA A 82 19.05 18.93 16.94
C ALA A 82 18.70 17.45 17.20
N GLU A 83 19.60 16.72 17.87
CA GLU A 83 19.37 15.33 18.26
C GLU A 83 18.15 15.19 19.18
N GLU A 84 17.99 16.11 20.15
CA GLU A 84 16.84 16.10 21.06
C GLU A 84 15.51 16.32 20.33
N VAL A 85 15.49 17.16 19.29
CA VAL A 85 14.30 17.36 18.45
C VAL A 85 13.98 16.08 17.66
N CYS A 86 15.00 15.41 17.11
CA CYS A 86 14.83 14.16 16.39
C CYS A 86 14.30 13.05 17.32
N ALA A 87 14.85 12.92 18.53
CA ALA A 87 14.43 11.92 19.51
C ALA A 87 12.97 12.10 20.00
N LYS A 88 12.44 13.33 19.97
CA LYS A 88 11.04 13.63 20.33
C LYS A 88 10.07 13.47 19.16
N THR A 89 10.56 13.31 17.94
CA THR A 89 9.74 13.23 16.73
C THR A 89 9.65 11.79 16.26
N ARG A 90 8.43 11.32 16.00
CA ARG A 90 8.19 10.00 15.42
C ARG A 90 8.26 10.09 13.90
N GLY A 91 8.71 9.02 13.25
CA GLY A 91 8.66 8.90 11.79
C GLY A 91 10.04 8.65 11.18
N PRO A 92 10.07 8.13 9.94
CA PRO A 92 11.29 7.66 9.31
C PRO A 92 12.29 8.79 9.06
N VAL A 93 11.81 9.99 8.72
CA VAL A 93 12.68 11.18 8.55
C VAL A 93 13.43 11.50 9.85
N ALA A 94 12.76 11.44 10.99
CA ALA A 94 13.37 11.72 12.29
C ALA A 94 14.40 10.64 12.68
N SER A 95 14.10 9.37 12.42
CA SER A 95 15.03 8.25 12.63
C SER A 95 16.32 8.42 11.83
N VAL A 96 16.20 8.77 10.53
CA VAL A 96 17.36 8.97 9.65
C VAL A 96 18.18 10.19 10.05
N PHE A 97 17.51 11.29 10.43
CA PHE A 97 18.18 12.48 10.94
C PHE A 97 18.98 12.19 12.21
N GLN A 98 18.39 11.45 13.15
CA GLN A 98 19.07 11.06 14.37
C GLN A 98 20.32 10.22 14.07
N ALA A 99 20.22 9.26 13.16
CA ALA A 99 21.35 8.44 12.75
C ALA A 99 22.49 9.24 12.10
N GLY A 100 22.14 10.24 11.28
CA GLY A 100 23.12 11.15 10.69
C GLY A 100 23.79 12.05 11.74
N LEU A 101 23.00 12.67 12.61
CA LEU A 101 23.49 13.58 13.66
C LEU A 101 24.39 12.88 14.67
N LEU A 102 24.11 11.62 15.02
CA LEU A 102 24.94 10.80 15.91
C LEU A 102 26.35 10.52 15.39
N ARG A 103 26.60 10.72 14.09
CA ARG A 103 27.92 10.53 13.45
C ARG A 103 28.49 11.83 12.89
N ALA A 104 27.91 12.96 13.25
CA ALA A 104 28.34 14.26 12.72
C ALA A 104 29.77 14.65 13.15
N ASP A 105 30.27 14.09 14.24
CA ASP A 105 31.64 14.23 14.73
C ASP A 105 32.67 13.39 13.95
N GLU A 106 32.23 12.30 13.31
CA GLU A 106 33.05 11.42 12.47
C GLU A 106 33.29 12.00 11.05
N GLY A 107 32.62 13.10 10.69
CA GLY A 107 32.72 13.78 9.39
C GLY A 107 31.55 13.51 8.43
N ILE A 108 31.44 14.31 7.38
CA ILE A 108 30.28 14.28 6.45
C ILE A 108 30.14 12.92 5.74
N GLU A 109 31.24 12.27 5.37
CA GLU A 109 31.20 10.94 4.74
C GLU A 109 30.57 9.89 5.69
N ALA A 110 30.84 9.99 6.99
CA ALA A 110 30.23 9.10 7.99
C ALA A 110 28.73 9.36 8.15
N VAL A 111 28.31 10.63 8.09
CA VAL A 111 26.90 11.06 8.11
C VAL A 111 26.15 10.51 6.89
N GLU A 112 26.67 10.72 5.68
CA GLU A 112 26.08 10.21 4.44
C GLU A 112 25.90 8.69 4.50
N LYS A 113 26.94 7.97 4.95
CA LYS A 113 26.89 6.52 5.10
C LYS A 113 25.85 6.06 6.13
N ALA A 114 25.73 6.78 7.26
CA ALA A 114 24.69 6.48 8.25
C ALA A 114 23.29 6.70 7.69
N ILE A 115 23.07 7.84 7.03
CA ILE A 115 21.80 8.20 6.40
C ILE A 115 21.37 7.11 5.40
N VAL A 116 22.25 6.70 4.49
CA VAL A 116 21.94 5.67 3.48
C VAL A 116 21.62 4.32 4.14
N SER A 117 22.40 3.94 5.16
CA SER A 117 22.19 2.67 5.87
C SER A 117 20.87 2.65 6.63
N TYR A 118 20.55 3.72 7.36
CA TYR A 118 19.32 3.81 8.14
C TYR A 118 18.09 4.07 7.26
N GLY A 119 18.23 4.83 6.17
CA GLY A 119 17.16 5.00 5.19
C GLY A 119 16.73 3.67 4.56
N SER A 120 17.69 2.80 4.25
CA SER A 120 17.40 1.44 3.76
C SER A 120 16.65 0.59 4.81
N ILE A 121 17.00 0.75 6.08
CA ILE A 121 16.33 0.06 7.20
C ILE A 121 14.88 0.58 7.36
N GLU A 122 14.68 1.90 7.36
CA GLU A 122 13.36 2.53 7.45
C GLU A 122 12.46 2.17 6.26
N MET A 123 13.00 2.14 5.03
CA MET A 123 12.30 1.65 3.85
C MET A 123 11.79 0.20 4.07
N SER A 124 12.63 -0.69 4.60
CA SER A 124 12.22 -2.06 4.92
C SER A 124 11.11 -2.12 5.98
N PHE A 125 11.10 -1.22 6.95
CA PHE A 125 10.01 -1.10 7.92
C PHE A 125 8.70 -0.61 7.27
N LEU A 126 8.79 0.33 6.34
CA LEU A 126 7.65 0.86 5.57
C LEU A 126 7.05 -0.17 4.60
N GLU A 127 7.85 -1.09 4.07
CA GLU A 127 7.37 -2.15 3.16
C GLU A 127 6.81 -3.39 3.89
N ARG A 128 7.05 -3.49 5.20
CA ARG A 128 6.63 -4.65 6.00
C ARG A 128 5.14 -4.94 5.81
N GLY A 129 4.81 -6.21 5.58
CA GLY A 129 3.41 -6.64 5.42
C GLY A 129 2.86 -6.51 4.00
N LEU A 130 3.47 -5.71 3.11
CA LEU A 130 3.05 -5.64 1.70
C LEU A 130 3.22 -6.99 0.98
N VAL A 131 4.25 -7.76 1.33
CA VAL A 131 4.45 -9.12 0.80
C VAL A 131 3.26 -10.02 1.12
N TRP A 132 2.71 -9.94 2.34
CA TRP A 132 1.53 -10.72 2.72
C TRP A 132 0.27 -10.25 2.01
N LEU A 133 0.11 -8.93 1.81
CA LEU A 133 -1.00 -8.40 1.02
C LEU A 133 -0.92 -8.88 -0.44
N SER A 134 0.27 -8.84 -1.04
CA SER A 134 0.54 -9.35 -2.39
C SER A 134 0.25 -10.84 -2.53
N LEU A 135 0.56 -11.63 -1.50
CA LEU A 135 0.19 -13.05 -1.45
C LEU A 135 -1.33 -13.24 -1.59
N PHE A 136 -2.15 -12.54 -0.81
CA PHE A 136 -3.61 -12.70 -0.88
C PHE A 136 -4.23 -12.14 -2.17
N ILE A 137 -3.64 -11.09 -2.75
CA ILE A 137 -3.99 -10.61 -4.08
C ILE A 137 -3.79 -11.73 -5.12
N SER A 138 -2.69 -12.46 -5.02
CA SER A 138 -2.35 -13.53 -5.97
C SER A 138 -3.16 -14.81 -5.72
N LEU A 139 -3.41 -15.16 -4.45
CA LEU A 139 -4.13 -16.37 -4.07
C LEU A 139 -5.63 -16.30 -4.38
N ALA A 140 -6.27 -15.15 -4.25
CA ALA A 140 -7.73 -15.05 -4.44
C ALA A 140 -8.19 -15.47 -5.87
N PRO A 141 -7.54 -15.03 -6.97
CA PRO A 141 -7.85 -15.51 -8.31
C PRO A 141 -7.48 -16.99 -8.51
N MET A 142 -6.40 -17.46 -7.87
CA MET A 142 -5.99 -18.88 -7.96
C MET A 142 -7.03 -19.80 -7.32
N PHE A 143 -7.61 -19.41 -6.18
CA PHE A 143 -8.74 -20.13 -5.60
C PHE A 143 -10.00 -20.06 -6.47
N GLY A 144 -10.25 -18.90 -7.09
CA GLY A 144 -11.34 -18.76 -8.06
C GLY A 144 -11.20 -19.69 -9.26
N PHE A 145 -9.99 -19.79 -9.82
CA PHE A 145 -9.63 -20.71 -10.90
C PHE A 145 -9.74 -22.18 -10.49
N LEU A 146 -9.29 -22.52 -9.28
CA LEU A 146 -9.45 -23.87 -8.74
C LEU A 146 -10.94 -24.24 -8.62
N GLY A 147 -11.78 -23.31 -8.15
CA GLY A 147 -13.24 -23.49 -8.13
C GLY A 147 -13.83 -23.75 -9.52
N THR A 148 -13.29 -23.12 -10.56
CA THR A 148 -13.67 -23.38 -11.97
C THR A 148 -13.35 -24.80 -12.38
N VAL A 149 -12.15 -25.30 -12.06
CA VAL A 149 -11.75 -26.67 -12.38
C VAL A 149 -12.68 -27.67 -11.68
N VAL A 150 -12.95 -27.47 -10.39
CA VAL A 150 -13.84 -28.36 -9.64
C VAL A 150 -15.27 -28.30 -10.14
N GLY A 151 -15.82 -27.12 -10.43
CA GLY A 151 -17.16 -26.97 -11.00
C GLY A 151 -17.31 -27.67 -12.35
N MET A 152 -16.27 -27.63 -13.18
CA MET A 152 -16.26 -28.35 -14.46
C MET A 152 -16.16 -29.88 -14.27
N VAL A 153 -15.35 -30.36 -13.32
CA VAL A 153 -15.31 -31.81 -12.99
C VAL A 153 -16.68 -32.28 -12.53
N GLN A 154 -17.34 -31.56 -11.61
CA GLN A 154 -18.70 -31.88 -11.15
C GLN A 154 -19.72 -31.90 -12.30
N ALA A 155 -19.58 -31.00 -13.27
CA ALA A 155 -20.44 -30.97 -14.44
C ALA A 155 -20.29 -32.22 -15.33
N PHE A 156 -19.05 -32.69 -15.52
CA PHE A 156 -18.78 -33.92 -16.27
C PHE A 156 -19.17 -35.19 -15.51
N ASP A 157 -18.94 -35.24 -14.20
CA ASP A 157 -19.39 -36.36 -13.35
C ASP A 157 -20.92 -36.51 -13.40
N ALA A 158 -21.65 -35.39 -13.47
CA ALA A 158 -23.10 -35.41 -13.62
C ALA A 158 -23.54 -35.99 -14.97
N ILE A 159 -22.86 -35.62 -16.07
CA ILE A 159 -23.08 -36.19 -17.41
C ILE A 159 -22.84 -37.70 -17.40
N GLU A 160 -21.71 -38.14 -16.82
CA GLU A 160 -21.36 -39.56 -16.76
C GLU A 160 -22.43 -40.37 -16.02
N GLN A 161 -22.91 -39.87 -14.87
CA GLN A 161 -23.93 -40.54 -14.07
C GLN A 161 -25.31 -40.59 -14.73
N ALA A 162 -25.69 -39.53 -15.44
CA ALA A 162 -26.99 -39.48 -16.12
C ALA A 162 -27.02 -40.32 -17.41
N GLY A 163 -25.86 -40.56 -18.03
CA GLY A 163 -25.76 -41.24 -19.33
C GLY A 163 -26.41 -40.46 -20.49
N ASP A 164 -26.74 -39.18 -20.27
CA ASP A 164 -27.36 -38.28 -21.22
C ASP A 164 -26.75 -36.88 -21.08
N ILE A 165 -26.69 -36.15 -22.19
CA ILE A 165 -26.13 -34.80 -22.24
C ILE A 165 -27.31 -33.82 -22.35
N SER A 166 -27.83 -33.39 -21.19
CA SER A 166 -28.79 -32.29 -21.14
C SER A 166 -28.13 -30.99 -20.67
N PRO A 167 -28.40 -29.83 -21.30
CA PRO A 167 -27.83 -28.54 -20.88
C PRO A 167 -28.11 -28.19 -19.41
N SER A 168 -29.27 -28.60 -18.89
CA SER A 168 -29.66 -28.42 -17.48
C SER A 168 -28.74 -29.13 -16.50
N LEU A 169 -28.16 -30.28 -16.90
CA LEU A 169 -27.29 -31.10 -16.06
C LEU A 169 -25.92 -30.44 -15.83
N VAL A 170 -25.40 -29.79 -16.87
CA VAL A 170 -24.08 -29.15 -16.88
C VAL A 170 -24.14 -27.71 -16.32
N ALA A 171 -25.31 -27.06 -16.43
CA ALA A 171 -25.51 -25.67 -16.05
C ALA A 171 -25.14 -25.37 -14.59
N GLY A 172 -25.36 -26.33 -13.67
CA GLY A 172 -25.00 -26.19 -12.25
C GLY A 172 -23.49 -26.05 -12.05
N GLY A 173 -22.70 -26.97 -12.59
CA GLY A 173 -21.24 -26.94 -12.46
C GLY A 173 -20.60 -25.75 -13.17
N ILE A 174 -21.13 -25.35 -14.33
CA ILE A 174 -20.70 -24.12 -15.03
C ILE A 174 -21.02 -22.87 -14.19
N LYS A 175 -22.19 -22.82 -13.55
CA LYS A 175 -22.58 -21.70 -12.69
C LYS A 175 -21.63 -21.55 -11.50
N VAL A 176 -21.34 -22.65 -10.80
CA VAL A 176 -20.33 -22.69 -9.73
C VAL A 176 -19.00 -22.15 -10.24
N ALA A 177 -18.54 -22.69 -11.37
CA ALA A 177 -17.25 -22.36 -11.97
C ALA A 177 -17.09 -20.87 -12.32
N LEU A 178 -18.16 -20.24 -12.82
CA LEU A 178 -18.17 -18.81 -13.16
C LEU A 178 -18.23 -17.92 -11.92
N LEU A 179 -19.05 -18.29 -10.93
CA LEU A 179 -19.19 -17.51 -9.70
C LEU A 179 -17.87 -17.48 -8.92
N THR A 180 -17.19 -18.61 -8.75
CA THR A 180 -15.90 -18.66 -8.04
C THR A 180 -14.85 -17.77 -8.68
N THR A 181 -14.77 -17.75 -10.02
CA THR A 181 -13.83 -16.86 -10.74
C THR A 181 -14.15 -15.39 -10.49
N VAL A 182 -15.42 -15.00 -10.64
CA VAL A 182 -15.83 -13.60 -10.50
C VAL A 182 -15.52 -13.08 -9.09
N PHE A 183 -15.84 -13.85 -8.05
CA PHE A 183 -15.54 -13.45 -6.67
C PHE A 183 -14.03 -13.43 -6.38
N GLY A 184 -13.25 -14.36 -6.94
CA GLY A 184 -11.79 -14.36 -6.82
C GLY A 184 -11.17 -13.11 -7.44
N LEU A 185 -11.63 -12.72 -8.63
CA LEU A 185 -11.20 -11.50 -9.33
C LEU A 185 -11.58 -10.23 -8.57
N ILE A 186 -12.84 -10.12 -8.13
CA ILE A 186 -13.31 -8.96 -7.35
C ILE A 186 -12.45 -8.80 -6.09
N THR A 187 -12.19 -9.89 -5.38
CA THR A 187 -11.33 -9.89 -4.19
C THR A 187 -9.94 -9.35 -4.51
N ALA A 188 -9.30 -9.86 -5.55
CA ALA A 188 -7.98 -9.41 -5.96
C ALA A 188 -7.94 -7.93 -6.36
N ILE A 189 -8.95 -7.45 -7.10
CA ILE A 189 -9.06 -6.05 -7.51
C ILE A 189 -9.14 -5.13 -6.29
N ILE A 190 -9.97 -5.47 -5.30
CA ILE A 190 -10.13 -4.69 -4.07
C ILE A 190 -8.81 -4.63 -3.31
N LEU A 191 -8.15 -5.77 -3.10
CA LEU A 191 -6.88 -5.82 -2.38
C LEU A 191 -5.76 -5.09 -3.15
N GLN A 192 -5.72 -5.21 -4.47
CA GLN A 192 -4.74 -4.53 -5.34
C GLN A 192 -4.87 -3.01 -5.25
N PHE A 193 -6.08 -2.47 -5.14
CA PHE A 193 -6.29 -1.04 -4.93
C PHE A 193 -5.61 -0.55 -3.65
N PHE A 194 -5.82 -1.25 -2.52
CA PHE A 194 -5.19 -0.88 -1.25
C PHE A 194 -3.67 -1.08 -1.27
N TYR A 195 -3.19 -2.13 -1.92
CA TYR A 195 -1.76 -2.35 -2.11
C TYR A 195 -1.11 -1.18 -2.85
N ASN A 196 -1.69 -0.74 -3.98
CA ASN A 196 -1.16 0.39 -4.75
C ASN A 196 -1.22 1.70 -3.96
N TYR A 197 -2.27 1.91 -3.16
CA TYR A 197 -2.34 3.06 -2.26
C TYR A 197 -1.20 3.04 -1.24
N ALA A 198 -0.95 1.89 -0.60
CA ALA A 198 0.11 1.74 0.38
C ALA A 198 1.50 1.96 -0.25
N VAL A 199 1.77 1.37 -1.41
CA VAL A 199 3.03 1.60 -2.18
C VAL A 199 3.20 3.08 -2.49
N SER A 200 2.19 3.74 -3.06
CA SER A 200 2.26 5.17 -3.37
C SER A 200 2.47 6.07 -2.14
N LYS A 201 2.02 5.63 -0.97
CA LYS A 201 2.26 6.34 0.29
C LYS A 201 3.69 6.13 0.77
N ILE A 202 4.22 4.90 0.67
CA ILE A 202 5.61 4.57 1.01
C ILE A 202 6.56 5.37 0.13
N ASP A 203 6.35 5.38 -1.19
CA ASP A 203 7.18 6.13 -2.14
C ASP A 203 7.28 7.60 -1.76
N ARG A 204 6.15 8.23 -1.38
CA ARG A 204 6.13 9.62 -0.91
C ARG A 204 6.95 9.83 0.35
N ILE A 205 6.81 8.95 1.34
CA ILE A 205 7.56 9.02 2.58
C ILE A 205 9.07 8.83 2.33
N VAL A 206 9.43 7.94 1.40
CA VAL A 206 10.83 7.71 1.01
C VAL A 206 11.41 8.95 0.34
N VAL A 207 10.70 9.55 -0.62
CA VAL A 207 11.15 10.79 -1.28
C VAL A 207 11.34 11.92 -0.26
N ASP A 208 10.36 12.11 0.63
CA ASP A 208 10.46 13.11 1.70
C ASP A 208 11.68 12.87 2.60
N MET A 209 11.97 11.60 2.91
CA MET A 209 13.13 11.19 3.71
C MET A 209 14.45 11.45 2.98
N GLU A 210 14.54 11.18 1.68
CA GLU A 210 15.72 11.45 0.86
C GLU A 210 15.98 12.95 0.70
N GLU A 211 14.95 13.72 0.35
CA GLU A 211 15.06 15.20 0.23
C GLU A 211 15.48 15.83 1.56
N ALA A 212 14.86 15.41 2.66
CA ALA A 212 15.22 15.90 3.99
C ALA A 212 16.67 15.55 4.37
N SER A 213 17.13 14.36 4.00
CA SER A 213 18.49 13.90 4.29
C SER A 213 19.55 14.73 3.57
N ILE A 214 19.29 15.09 2.31
CA ILE A 214 20.15 16.00 1.54
C ILE A 214 20.21 17.37 2.24
N GLU A 215 19.06 17.89 2.67
CA GLU A 215 18.99 19.18 3.34
C GLU A 215 19.71 19.19 4.71
N LEU A 216 19.72 18.05 5.42
CA LEU A 216 20.52 17.87 6.64
C LEU A 216 22.03 17.91 6.34
N ILE A 217 22.49 17.19 5.33
CA ILE A 217 23.91 17.17 4.93
C ILE A 217 24.37 18.58 4.54
N ASP A 218 23.60 19.28 3.70
CA ASP A 218 23.88 20.66 3.32
C ASP A 218 23.98 21.57 4.54
N SER A 219 23.08 21.39 5.52
CA SER A 219 23.09 22.16 6.77
C SER A 219 24.34 21.90 7.60
N LEU A 220 24.78 20.64 7.71
CA LEU A 220 26.00 20.28 8.44
C LEU A 220 27.25 20.82 7.74
N VAL A 221 27.30 20.79 6.41
CA VAL A 221 28.41 21.37 5.63
C VAL A 221 28.49 22.89 5.82
N LEU A 222 27.35 23.59 5.76
CA LEU A 222 27.30 25.04 6.01
C LEU A 222 27.73 25.39 7.44
N MET A 223 27.30 24.60 8.42
CA MET A 223 27.69 24.77 9.82
C MET A 223 29.20 24.61 10.01
N GLN A 224 29.81 23.56 9.42
CA GLN A 224 31.26 23.35 9.45
C GLN A 224 32.04 24.50 8.76
N ALA A 225 31.45 25.11 7.74
CA ALA A 225 32.01 26.28 7.05
C ALA A 225 31.75 27.62 7.79
N GLY A 226 31.04 27.62 8.93
CA GLY A 226 30.69 28.83 9.68
C GLY A 226 29.72 29.77 8.94
N ARG A 227 28.94 29.23 7.99
CA ARG A 227 27.95 29.98 7.19
C ARG A 227 26.54 29.83 7.79
N PRO A 228 25.67 30.85 7.66
CA PRO A 228 24.29 30.77 8.16
C PRO A 228 23.49 29.70 7.40
N LEU A 229 22.71 28.88 8.12
CA LEU A 229 21.93 27.76 7.56
C LEU A 229 20.69 28.24 6.79
N THR A 230 20.24 29.45 7.10
CA THR A 230 19.03 30.10 6.56
C THR A 230 19.22 30.78 5.20
N ALA A 231 20.46 31.03 4.77
CA ALA A 231 20.74 31.71 3.49
C ALA A 231 20.38 30.88 2.25
N ALA A 232 20.44 29.54 2.33
CA ALA A 232 20.13 28.66 1.20
C ALA A 232 18.61 28.47 0.96
N SER A 233 17.77 28.73 1.97
CA SER A 233 16.31 28.60 1.89
C SER A 233 15.62 29.77 1.20
N GLU A 234 16.20 30.98 1.25
CA GLU A 234 15.65 32.17 0.57
C GLU A 234 15.96 32.14 -0.93
N GLU A 235 17.15 31.68 -1.32
CA GLU A 235 17.59 31.64 -2.72
C GLU A 235 16.78 30.64 -3.59
N LYS A 236 16.30 29.52 -3.01
CA LYS A 236 15.40 28.57 -3.70
C LYS A 236 13.94 29.04 -3.77
N ALA A 237 13.52 30.00 -2.94
CA ALA A 237 12.15 30.53 -2.95
C ALA A 237 11.94 31.60 -4.04
N GLU A 238 13.01 32.23 -4.53
CA GLU A 238 12.98 33.25 -5.58
C GLU A 238 13.17 32.70 -7.01
N ALA A 239 13.40 31.40 -7.19
CA ALA A 239 13.47 30.81 -8.51
C ALA A 239 12.09 30.92 -9.21
N PRO A 240 11.99 31.62 -10.36
CA PRO A 240 10.72 31.82 -11.04
C PRO A 240 10.20 30.46 -11.51
N LYS A 241 8.95 30.15 -11.17
CA LYS A 241 8.21 29.02 -11.74
C LYS A 241 8.19 29.19 -13.26
N GLN A 242 9.06 28.47 -13.96
CA GLN A 242 8.97 28.35 -15.40
C GLN A 242 7.72 27.53 -15.73
N SER A 243 6.90 28.16 -16.56
CA SER A 243 5.60 27.75 -17.10
C SER A 243 5.57 26.37 -17.75
#